data_AF-A0A2G8LJ20-F1
#
_entry.id   AF-A0A2G8LJ20-F1
#
_cell.length_a   1.000
_cell.length_b   1.000
_cell.length_c   1.000
_cell.angle_alpha   90.00
_cell.angle_beta   90.00
_cell.angle_gamma   90.00
#
_symmetry.space_group_name_H-M   'P 1'
#
loop_
_entity.id
_entity.type
_entity.pdbx_description
1 polymer ?
#
loop_
_entity_poly.entity_id
_entity_poly.type
_entity_poly.pdbx_seq_one_letter_code
_entity_poly.pdbx_strand_id
1 'polypeptide(L)'
;MDSSFKVVSPSDVEVKSPIMSEHLGAAYFGLSKNLKDGSIYQLNISFTYNRTEGLSGFYFSKYQEDNVTKVIGSTQMEPIDARRAFPCFDEPQLRANFTLKIVHDASNDVVLFNTPKRKTEQFGDASGKRLLTTFETTLSMSTYLVAFVICEFSNITTTTSSGTQVSVFSRREEGIKCS
;
A
#
# COMPACT_ATOMS: atom_id res chain seq x y z
N MET A 1 15.15 13.45 4.96
CA MET A 1 14.55 12.84 3.75
C MET A 1 13.33 13.66 3.38
N ASP A 2 13.33 14.20 2.16
CA ASP A 2 12.37 15.19 1.67
C ASP A 2 10.97 14.61 1.57
N SER A 3 10.15 14.86 2.59
CA SER A 3 8.71 14.69 2.47
C SER A 3 8.15 15.99 1.89
N SER A 4 7.46 15.92 0.75
CA SER A 4 6.84 17.09 0.13
C SER A 4 5.33 16.95 0.20
N PHE A 5 4.65 18.00 0.63
CA PHE A 5 3.21 18.03 0.85
C PHE A 5 2.61 19.09 -0.07
N LYS A 6 1.61 18.73 -0.88
CA LYS A 6 0.94 19.65 -1.83
C LYS A 6 -0.57 19.45 -1.76
N VAL A 7 -1.34 20.48 -1.46
CA VAL A 7 -2.79 20.48 -1.75
C VAL A 7 -2.99 20.96 -3.18
N VAL A 8 -3.76 20.21 -3.97
CA VAL A 8 -3.84 20.38 -5.43
C VAL A 8 -5.18 20.95 -5.90
N SER A 9 -6.21 20.99 -5.06
CA SER A 9 -7.56 21.50 -5.41
C SER A 9 -8.38 21.77 -4.13
N PRO A 10 -9.33 22.75 -4.07
CA PRO A 10 -9.97 23.52 -5.14
C PRO A 10 -9.67 25.05 -5.13
N SER A 11 -8.64 25.52 -4.44
CA SER A 11 -8.21 26.94 -4.46
C SER A 11 -6.81 27.08 -3.84
N ASP A 12 -6.19 28.26 -4.00
CA ASP A 12 -4.89 28.74 -3.49
C ASP A 12 -4.70 28.67 -1.96
N VAL A 13 -5.10 27.57 -1.33
CA VAL A 13 -4.81 27.28 0.07
C VAL A 13 -3.42 26.67 0.10
N GLU A 14 -2.43 27.55 0.22
CA GLU A 14 -1.06 27.14 0.48
C GLU A 14 -1.00 26.36 1.79
N VAL A 15 -0.34 25.19 1.71
CA VAL A 15 -0.07 24.34 2.85
C VAL A 15 1.34 24.63 3.32
N LYS A 16 1.46 25.11 4.55
CA LYS A 16 2.74 25.27 5.22
C LYS A 16 3.31 23.88 5.54
N SER A 17 4.62 23.82 5.73
CA SER A 17 5.29 22.60 6.19
C SER A 17 4.58 22.03 7.43
N PRO A 18 4.32 20.72 7.48
CA PRO A 18 3.60 20.13 8.58
C PRO A 18 4.41 20.14 9.88
N ILE A 19 3.69 20.28 10.99
CA ILE A 19 4.22 20.05 12.33
C ILE A 19 3.87 18.61 12.71
N MET A 20 4.90 17.80 12.97
CA MET A 20 4.71 16.40 13.39
C MET A 20 4.58 16.34 14.91
N SER A 21 3.57 15.63 15.40
CA SER A 21 3.40 15.30 16.82
C SER A 21 3.62 13.80 17.00
N GLU A 22 4.79 13.43 17.52
CA GLU A 22 5.14 12.03 17.74
C GLU A 22 4.24 11.36 18.77
N HIS A 23 3.91 12.05 19.86
CA HIS A 23 3.05 11.52 20.92
C HIS A 23 1.64 11.15 20.42
N LEU A 24 1.10 11.95 19.50
CA LEU A 24 -0.23 11.72 18.93
C LEU A 24 -0.21 10.87 17.65
N GLY A 25 0.99 10.61 17.10
CA GLY A 25 1.13 9.99 15.78
C GLY A 25 0.39 10.78 14.69
N ALA A 26 0.46 12.11 14.75
CA ALA A 26 -0.33 13.02 13.92
C ALA A 26 0.54 14.07 13.22
N ALA A 27 0.08 14.52 12.06
CA ALA A 27 0.69 15.63 11.32
C ALA A 27 -0.31 16.80 11.21
N TYR A 28 0.13 18.00 11.59
CA TYR A 28 -0.68 19.21 11.53
C TYR A 28 -0.24 20.07 10.37
N PHE A 29 -1.17 20.36 9.46
CA PHE A 29 -0.94 21.18 8.29
C PHE A 29 -1.45 22.60 8.54
N GLY A 30 -0.54 23.57 8.58
CA GLY A 30 -0.91 24.98 8.63
C GLY A 30 -1.43 25.43 7.28
N LEU A 31 -2.63 26.02 7.23
CA LEU A 31 -3.25 26.50 6.00
C LEU A 31 -3.15 28.03 5.93
N SER A 32 -2.93 28.59 4.74
CA SER A 32 -2.91 30.05 4.55
C SER A 32 -4.29 30.70 4.67
N LYS A 33 -5.36 29.92 4.48
CA LYS A 33 -6.77 30.34 4.54
C LYS A 33 -7.62 29.22 5.14
N ASN A 34 -8.75 29.58 5.73
CA ASN A 34 -9.73 28.61 6.21
C ASN A 34 -10.32 27.81 5.04
N LEU A 35 -10.57 26.52 5.27
CA LEU A 35 -11.31 25.68 4.33
C LEU A 35 -12.77 26.13 4.29
N LYS A 36 -13.39 26.02 3.11
CA LYS A 36 -14.81 26.31 2.91
C LYS A 36 -15.62 25.06 3.21
N ASP A 37 -16.66 25.22 4.01
CA ASP A 37 -17.59 24.14 4.30
C ASP A 37 -18.22 23.58 3.02
N GLY A 38 -18.48 22.28 3.01
CA GLY A 38 -19.02 21.54 1.85
C GLY A 38 -18.09 21.39 0.64
N SER A 39 -16.86 21.91 0.68
CA SER A 39 -15.91 21.83 -0.44
C SER A 39 -15.03 20.57 -0.37
N ILE A 40 -14.67 20.01 -1.52
CA ILE A 40 -13.78 18.85 -1.63
C ILE A 40 -12.35 19.32 -1.88
N TYR A 41 -11.43 18.82 -1.06
CA TYR A 41 -9.99 19.13 -1.15
C TYR A 41 -9.19 17.88 -1.47
N GLN A 42 -8.10 18.06 -2.22
CA GLN A 42 -7.13 16.98 -2.48
C GLN A 42 -5.78 17.31 -1.85
N LEU A 43 -5.36 16.48 -0.89
CA LEU A 43 -4.06 16.54 -0.25
C LEU A 43 -3.15 15.44 -0.82
N ASN A 44 -2.09 15.85 -1.52
CA ASN A 44 -1.06 14.96 -2.02
C ASN A 44 0.14 14.99 -1.08
N ILE A 45 0.56 13.81 -0.63
CA ILE A 45 1.66 13.65 0.32
C ILE A 45 2.71 12.74 -0.31
N SER A 46 3.92 13.25 -0.49
CA SER A 46 5.10 12.47 -0.80
C SER A 46 5.88 12.26 0.48
N PHE A 47 6.15 11.00 0.81
CA PHE A 47 6.84 10.62 2.03
C PHE A 47 7.82 9.50 1.72
N THR A 48 8.78 9.30 2.62
CA THR A 48 9.70 8.17 2.58
C THR A 48 9.40 7.26 3.75
N TYR A 49 9.54 5.97 3.52
CA TYR A 49 9.31 4.94 4.52
C TYR A 49 10.62 4.21 4.77
N ASN A 50 11.06 4.19 6.02
CA ASN A 50 12.18 3.34 6.41
C ASN A 50 11.68 1.92 6.58
N ARG A 51 12.39 0.97 5.97
CA ARG A 51 12.12 -0.45 6.14
C ARG A 51 12.07 -0.79 7.63
N THR A 52 10.93 -1.31 8.09
CA THR A 52 10.80 -1.82 9.45
C THR A 52 10.71 -3.34 9.45
N GLU A 53 11.25 -3.93 10.51
CA GLU A 53 10.99 -5.32 10.90
C GLU A 53 9.92 -5.30 12.01
N GLY A 54 9.11 -6.34 12.11
CA GLY A 54 7.98 -6.40 13.04
C GLY A 54 6.75 -7.07 12.43
N LEU A 55 5.57 -6.77 12.98
CA LEU A 55 4.26 -7.25 12.50
C LEU A 55 3.22 -6.10 12.50
N SER A 56 3.63 -4.91 12.09
CA SER A 56 2.84 -3.66 12.23
C SER A 56 3.12 -2.70 11.07
N GLY A 57 2.07 -2.07 10.54
CA GLY A 57 2.13 -1.20 9.38
C GLY A 57 2.56 -1.97 8.13
N PHE A 58 3.41 -1.35 7.31
CA PHE A 58 4.06 -2.03 6.19
C PHE A 58 5.46 -2.50 6.59
N TYR A 59 5.59 -3.78 6.93
CA TYR A 59 6.83 -4.33 7.46
C TYR A 59 7.43 -5.36 6.50
N PHE A 60 8.68 -5.71 6.74
CA PHE A 60 9.38 -6.74 5.97
C PHE A 60 9.81 -7.88 6.87
N SER A 61 9.56 -9.11 6.41
CA SER A 61 10.09 -10.32 7.05
C SER A 61 10.99 -11.09 6.08
N LYS A 62 11.79 -11.99 6.64
CA LYS A 62 12.73 -12.84 5.90
C LYS A 62 12.29 -14.29 5.99
N TYR A 63 12.49 -15.04 4.91
CA TYR A 63 12.27 -16.49 4.88
C TYR A 63 13.40 -17.17 4.10
N GLN A 64 13.60 -18.46 4.35
CA GLN A 64 14.54 -19.28 3.58
C GLN A 64 13.78 -20.05 2.50
N GLU A 65 14.35 -20.09 1.30
CA GLU A 65 13.90 -20.91 0.16
C GLU A 65 15.15 -21.37 -0.58
N ASP A 66 15.35 -22.68 -0.73
CA ASP A 66 16.53 -23.27 -1.40
C ASP A 66 17.90 -22.77 -0.88
N ASN A 67 18.03 -22.60 0.45
CA ASN A 67 19.19 -22.00 1.12
C ASN A 67 19.47 -20.52 0.75
N VAL A 68 18.51 -19.86 0.10
CA VAL A 68 18.54 -18.42 -0.21
C VAL A 68 17.61 -17.69 0.75
N THR A 69 18.14 -16.65 1.40
CA THR A 69 17.32 -15.75 2.22
C THR A 69 16.54 -14.80 1.31
N LYS A 70 15.23 -14.93 1.32
CA LYS A 70 14.30 -14.07 0.58
C LYS A 70 13.57 -13.12 1.51
N VAL A 71 12.98 -12.08 0.92
CA VAL A 71 12.26 -11.02 1.62
C VAL A 71 10.82 -10.97 1.16
N ILE A 72 9.91 -10.74 2.10
CA ILE A 72 8.52 -10.40 1.83
C ILE A 72 8.20 -9.06 2.49
N GLY A 73 7.55 -8.17 1.74
CA GLY A 73 6.89 -6.98 2.28
C GLY A 73 5.42 -7.28 2.51
N SER A 74 4.92 -7.11 3.72
CA SER A 74 3.53 -7.38 4.10
C SER A 74 2.97 -6.26 4.95
N THR A 75 1.65 -6.21 5.02
CA THR A 75 0.93 -5.18 5.77
C THR A 75 0.13 -5.80 6.91
N GLN A 76 0.17 -5.16 8.07
CA GLN A 76 -0.71 -5.42 9.20
C GLN A 76 -1.13 -4.08 9.80
N MET A 77 -2.33 -3.63 9.45
CA MET A 77 -2.78 -2.26 9.78
C MET A 77 -3.69 -2.21 11.00
N GLU A 78 -4.24 -3.36 11.44
CA GLU A 78 -5.14 -3.40 12.58
C GLU A 78 -4.36 -3.31 13.91
N PRO A 79 -4.84 -2.50 14.88
CA PRO A 79 -6.03 -1.63 14.80
C PRO A 79 -5.76 -0.20 14.30
N ILE A 80 -4.54 0.32 14.49
CA ILE A 80 -4.22 1.75 14.30
C ILE A 80 -2.85 1.96 13.60
N ASP A 81 -2.42 0.98 12.81
CA ASP A 81 -1.09 0.96 12.22
C ASP A 81 -1.07 1.36 10.74
N ALA A 82 -2.21 1.67 10.14
CA ALA A 82 -2.25 2.17 8.76
C ALA A 82 -1.43 3.47 8.61
N ARG A 83 -1.48 4.36 9.62
CA ARG A 83 -0.69 5.58 9.68
C ARG A 83 0.84 5.35 9.64
N ARG A 84 1.30 4.15 9.99
CA ARG A 84 2.72 3.77 9.94
C ARG A 84 3.14 3.39 8.52
N ALA A 85 2.20 2.98 7.67
CA ALA A 85 2.46 2.62 6.27
C ALA A 85 2.28 3.80 5.32
N PHE A 86 1.24 4.61 5.52
CA PHE A 86 0.97 5.81 4.73
C PHE A 86 0.19 6.86 5.54
N PRO A 87 0.41 8.17 5.31
CA PRO A 87 -0.38 9.22 5.95
C PRO A 87 -1.87 9.08 5.61
N CYS A 88 -2.71 8.96 6.63
CA CYS A 88 -4.15 8.79 6.48
C CYS A 88 -4.92 9.25 7.72
N PHE A 89 -6.24 9.41 7.56
CA PHE A 89 -7.17 9.59 8.68
C PHE A 89 -7.48 8.23 9.29
N ASP A 90 -6.60 7.78 10.19
CA ASP A 90 -6.56 6.40 10.68
C ASP A 90 -7.53 6.17 11.85
N GLU A 91 -8.82 6.33 11.57
CA GLU A 91 -9.93 6.06 12.47
C GLU A 91 -10.94 5.11 11.80
N PRO A 92 -11.43 4.05 12.47
CA PRO A 92 -12.29 3.05 11.84
C PRO A 92 -13.56 3.60 11.17
N GLN A 93 -14.16 4.65 11.74
CA GLN A 93 -15.35 5.31 11.22
C GLN A 93 -15.11 6.10 9.92
N LEU A 94 -13.86 6.50 9.64
CA LEU A 94 -13.50 7.30 8.47
C LEU A 94 -13.20 6.40 7.27
N ARG A 95 -14.26 5.88 6.65
CA ARG A 95 -14.16 4.98 5.50
C ARG A 95 -13.85 5.73 4.21
N ALA A 96 -13.04 5.12 3.34
CA ALA A 96 -12.66 5.68 2.05
C ALA A 96 -12.50 4.58 0.99
N ASN A 97 -12.45 5.00 -0.28
CA ASN A 97 -12.07 4.16 -1.41
C ASN A 97 -10.56 4.28 -1.64
N PHE A 98 -9.88 3.16 -1.86
CA PHE A 98 -8.44 3.11 -2.05
C PHE A 98 -8.07 2.61 -3.44
N THR A 99 -7.11 3.29 -4.07
CA THR A 99 -6.50 2.84 -5.34
C THR A 99 -5.00 2.72 -5.11
N LEU A 100 -4.47 1.51 -5.27
CA LEU A 100 -3.05 1.24 -5.09
C LEU A 100 -2.30 1.19 -6.42
N LYS A 101 -1.12 1.80 -6.44
CA LYS A 101 -0.13 1.67 -7.51
C LYS A 101 1.21 1.32 -6.88
N ILE A 102 1.82 0.22 -7.30
CA ILE A 102 3.12 -0.24 -6.79
C ILE A 102 4.12 -0.34 -7.94
N VAL A 103 5.31 0.23 -7.73
CA VAL A 103 6.48 -0.05 -8.56
C VAL A 103 7.25 -1.21 -7.91
N HIS A 104 7.54 -2.27 -8.66
CA HIS A 104 8.23 -3.46 -8.18
C HIS A 104 9.14 -4.06 -9.25
N ASP A 105 9.98 -5.04 -8.88
CA ASP A 105 10.90 -5.67 -9.83
C ASP A 105 10.15 -6.60 -10.79
N ALA A 106 10.57 -6.60 -12.06
CA ALA A 106 9.90 -7.32 -13.13
C ALA A 106 10.14 -8.84 -13.12
N SER A 107 11.21 -9.29 -12.46
CA SER A 107 11.70 -10.66 -12.58
C SER A 107 10.90 -11.67 -11.75
N ASN A 108 10.61 -11.36 -10.48
CA ASN A 108 10.08 -12.35 -9.54
C ASN A 108 8.98 -11.83 -8.60
N ASP A 109 8.72 -10.52 -8.55
CA ASP A 109 7.77 -9.97 -7.58
C ASP A 109 6.31 -10.24 -7.97
N VAL A 110 5.60 -10.87 -7.05
CA VAL A 110 4.15 -10.94 -6.98
C VAL A 110 3.68 -9.83 -6.04
N VAL A 111 2.95 -8.87 -6.62
CA VAL A 111 2.23 -7.83 -5.86
C VAL A 111 0.75 -8.17 -5.72
N LEU A 112 0.24 -8.04 -4.49
CA LEU A 112 -1.16 -8.29 -4.12
C LEU A 112 -1.76 -7.07 -3.42
N PHE A 113 -3.06 -6.90 -3.56
CA PHE A 113 -3.86 -5.87 -2.90
C PHE A 113 -5.27 -6.42 -2.60
N ASN A 114 -6.10 -5.64 -1.89
CA ASN A 114 -7.50 -5.97 -1.63
C ASN A 114 -8.35 -6.21 -2.90
N THR A 115 -7.92 -5.67 -4.05
CA THR A 115 -8.63 -5.76 -5.33
C THR A 115 -7.76 -6.38 -6.42
N PRO A 116 -8.37 -6.84 -7.54
CA PRO A 116 -7.62 -7.33 -8.69
C PRO A 116 -6.73 -6.27 -9.34
N LYS A 117 -5.68 -6.74 -10.04
CA LYS A 117 -4.83 -5.89 -10.89
C LYS A 117 -5.65 -5.36 -12.06
N ARG A 118 -5.59 -4.04 -12.28
CA ARG A 118 -6.15 -3.37 -13.46
C ARG A 118 -5.20 -3.44 -14.65
N LYS A 119 -3.94 -3.07 -14.42
CA LYS A 119 -2.92 -2.96 -15.46
C LYS A 119 -1.52 -3.11 -14.87
N THR A 120 -0.61 -3.70 -15.64
CA THR A 120 0.83 -3.70 -15.36
C THR A 120 1.56 -3.18 -16.59
N GLU A 121 2.50 -2.25 -16.39
CA GLU A 121 3.28 -1.62 -17.46
C GLU A 121 4.74 -1.42 -17.04
N GLN A 122 5.66 -1.30 -18.01
CA GLN A 122 7.06 -0.99 -17.71
C GLN A 122 7.18 0.38 -17.04
N PHE A 123 8.06 0.50 -16.06
CA PHE A 123 8.26 1.74 -15.31
C PHE A 123 9.74 2.10 -15.22
N GLY A 124 10.08 3.34 -15.59
CA GLY A 124 11.45 3.85 -15.58
C GLY A 124 12.11 3.81 -16.95
N ASP A 125 13.40 3.49 -16.99
CA ASP A 125 14.18 3.43 -18.23
C ASP A 125 13.87 2.19 -19.06
N ALA A 126 14.39 2.16 -20.30
CA ALA A 126 14.19 1.05 -21.25
C ALA A 126 14.85 -0.28 -20.82
N SER A 127 15.41 -0.37 -19.61
CA SER A 127 15.99 -1.62 -19.09
C SER A 127 14.93 -2.68 -18.80
N GLY A 128 13.66 -2.30 -18.65
CA GLY A 128 12.54 -3.21 -18.38
C GLY A 128 12.60 -3.89 -17.01
N LYS A 129 13.48 -3.45 -16.11
CA LYS A 129 13.70 -4.10 -14.80
C LYS A 129 12.59 -3.84 -13.78
N ARG A 130 11.81 -2.77 -13.96
CA ARG A 130 10.74 -2.37 -13.03
C ARG A 130 9.40 -2.28 -13.74
N LEU A 131 8.36 -2.69 -13.02
CA LEU A 131 6.97 -2.63 -13.46
C LEU A 131 6.18 -1.70 -12.54
N LEU A 132 5.20 -1.00 -13.10
CA LEU A 132 4.15 -0.31 -12.37
C LEU A 132 2.87 -1.14 -12.49
N THR A 133 2.41 -1.71 -11.38
CA THR A 133 1.09 -2.36 -11.30
C THR A 133 0.09 -1.42 -10.65
N THR A 134 -1.01 -1.18 -11.35
CA THR A 134 -2.18 -0.45 -10.84
C THR A 134 -3.29 -1.44 -10.53
N PHE A 135 -3.92 -1.31 -9.37
CA PHE A 135 -5.04 -2.12 -8.93
C PHE A 135 -6.39 -1.40 -9.13
N GLU A 136 -7.47 -2.17 -9.16
CA GLU A 136 -8.83 -1.62 -9.13
C GLU A 136 -9.11 -0.84 -7.83
N THR A 137 -10.00 0.14 -7.89
CA THR A 137 -10.39 0.90 -6.69
C THR A 137 -11.24 0.02 -5.77
N THR A 138 -10.95 0.03 -4.46
CA THR A 138 -11.76 -0.69 -3.47
C THR A 138 -13.17 -0.10 -3.34
N LEU A 139 -14.10 -0.88 -2.77
CA LEU A 139 -15.29 -0.30 -2.13
C LEU A 139 -14.88 0.53 -0.90
N SER A 140 -15.82 1.33 -0.39
CA SER A 140 -15.59 2.13 0.82
C SER A 140 -15.32 1.22 2.03
N MET A 141 -14.13 1.36 2.62
CA MET A 141 -13.67 0.55 3.75
C MET A 141 -12.80 1.36 4.70
N SER A 142 -12.59 0.84 5.91
CA SER A 142 -11.72 1.47 6.93
C SER A 142 -10.24 1.25 6.61
N THR A 143 -9.37 2.14 7.08
CA THR A 143 -7.91 2.10 6.83
C THR A 143 -7.24 0.82 7.31
N TYR A 144 -7.69 0.25 8.43
CA TYR A 144 -7.12 -0.97 9.00
C TYR A 144 -7.31 -2.23 8.12
N LEU A 145 -8.21 -2.20 7.14
CA LEU A 145 -8.44 -3.30 6.19
C LEU A 145 -7.56 -3.21 4.94
N VAL A 146 -6.82 -2.11 4.76
CA VAL A 146 -5.91 -1.94 3.62
C VAL A 146 -4.78 -2.97 3.75
N ALA A 147 -4.69 -3.86 2.76
CA ALA A 147 -3.73 -4.95 2.74
C ALA A 147 -3.08 -5.06 1.37
N PHE A 148 -1.76 -4.91 1.33
CA PHE A 148 -0.92 -5.24 0.18
C PHE A 148 0.30 -6.05 0.58
N VAL A 149 0.80 -6.85 -0.37
CA VAL A 149 1.94 -7.76 -0.21
C VAL A 149 2.84 -7.69 -1.44
N ILE A 150 4.15 -7.76 -1.23
CA ILE A 150 5.19 -7.87 -2.26
C ILE A 150 6.07 -9.06 -1.89
N CYS A 151 6.07 -10.12 -2.70
CA CYS A 151 6.73 -11.39 -2.39
C CYS A 151 7.14 -12.16 -3.65
N GLU A 152 7.89 -13.25 -3.52
CA GLU A 152 8.22 -14.15 -4.63
C GLU A 152 7.41 -15.47 -4.60
N PHE A 153 6.27 -15.48 -3.91
CA PHE A 153 5.47 -16.68 -3.68
C PHE A 153 4.86 -17.26 -4.96
N SER A 154 4.60 -18.56 -4.93
CA SER A 154 3.73 -19.25 -5.90
C SER A 154 2.29 -19.30 -5.37
N ASN A 155 1.34 -19.48 -6.27
CA ASN A 155 -0.05 -19.67 -5.90
C ASN A 155 -0.70 -20.87 -6.56
N ILE A 156 -1.69 -21.42 -5.87
CA ILE A 156 -2.74 -22.26 -6.45
C ILE A 156 -4.03 -21.46 -6.49
N THR A 157 -4.80 -21.60 -7.57
CA THR A 157 -6.07 -20.89 -7.75
C THR A 157 -7.16 -21.87 -8.12
N THR A 158 -8.33 -21.70 -7.50
CA THR A 158 -9.55 -22.44 -7.82
C THR A 158 -10.73 -21.46 -7.98
N THR A 159 -11.82 -21.95 -8.56
CA THR A 159 -13.04 -21.16 -8.75
C THR A 159 -14.18 -21.87 -8.03
N THR A 160 -14.86 -21.12 -7.16
CA THR A 160 -16.07 -21.59 -6.46
C THR A 160 -17.24 -21.80 -7.42
N SER A 161 -18.28 -22.51 -6.98
CA SER A 161 -19.52 -22.69 -7.77
C SER A 161 -20.23 -21.37 -8.11
N SER A 162 -20.04 -20.32 -7.31
CA SER A 162 -20.54 -18.97 -7.57
C SER A 162 -19.64 -18.13 -8.49
N GLY A 163 -18.55 -18.70 -9.03
CA GLY A 163 -17.64 -18.02 -9.95
C GLY A 163 -16.55 -17.16 -9.29
N THR A 164 -16.47 -17.14 -7.96
CA THR A 164 -15.42 -16.41 -7.24
C THR A 164 -14.10 -17.18 -7.31
N GLN A 165 -13.04 -16.53 -7.78
CA GLN A 165 -11.68 -17.07 -7.76
C GLN A 165 -11.08 -16.96 -6.35
N VAL A 166 -10.51 -18.06 -5.87
CA VAL A 166 -9.83 -18.16 -4.57
C VAL A 166 -8.41 -18.61 -4.82
N SER A 167 -7.44 -17.88 -4.28
CA SER A 167 -6.01 -18.18 -4.46
C SER A 167 -5.31 -18.30 -3.12
N VAL A 168 -4.45 -19.33 -3.00
CA VAL A 168 -3.57 -19.53 -1.84
C VAL A 168 -2.15 -19.27 -2.28
N PHE A 169 -1.49 -18.30 -1.63
CA PHE A 169 -0.10 -17.94 -1.90
C PHE A 169 0.81 -18.52 -0.83
N SER A 170 1.92 -19.15 -1.25
CA SER A 170 2.90 -19.73 -0.34
C SER A 170 4.29 -19.72 -0.95
N ARG A 171 5.31 -19.91 -0.10
CA ARG A 171 6.69 -20.14 -0.54
C ARG A 171 6.73 -21.29 -1.54
N ARG A 172 7.68 -21.25 -2.46
CA ARG A 172 7.92 -22.34 -3.40
C ARG A 172 8.60 -23.45 -2.61
N GLU A 173 7.81 -24.35 -2.02
CA GLU A 173 8.35 -25.58 -1.45
C GLU A 173 8.41 -26.66 -2.54
N GLU A 174 9.52 -27.41 -2.61
CA GLU A 174 9.56 -28.68 -3.32
C GLU A 174 8.51 -29.62 -2.69
N GLY A 175 7.28 -29.63 -3.17
CA GLY A 175 6.32 -30.63 -2.70
C GLY A 175 4.84 -30.30 -2.65
N ILE A 176 4.35 -29.13 -3.10
CA ILE A 176 2.91 -28.99 -3.37
C ILE A 176 2.57 -29.78 -4.64
N LYS A 177 2.52 -31.10 -4.51
CA LYS A 177 1.83 -31.98 -5.45
C LYS A 177 0.35 -31.88 -5.10
N CYS A 178 -0.41 -31.18 -5.94
CA CYS A 178 -1.85 -31.28 -5.92
C CYS A 178 -2.22 -32.73 -6.25
N SER A 179 -2.79 -33.44 -5.28
CA SER A 179 -3.53 -34.68 -5.48
C SER A 179 -4.90 -34.39 -6.08
#